data_AF-A0A944VQD1-F1
#
_entry.id   AF-A0A944VQD1-F1
#
_cell.length_a   1.000
_cell.length_b   1.000
_cell.length_c   1.000
_cell.angle_alpha   90.00
_cell.angle_beta   90.00
_cell.angle_gamma   90.00
#
_symmetry.space_group_name_H-M   'P 1'
#
loop_
_entity.id
_entity.type
_entity.pdbx_description
1 polymer ?
#
loop_
_entity_poly.entity_id
_entity_poly.type
_entity_poly.pdbx_seq_one_letter_code
_entity_poly.pdbx_strand_id
1 'polypeptide(L)' 'MVTPHINAENNAFAETILLPGDPLRAKFIADTFFQKTKEVTNVRNILGFTGEYKGKRISVMGTGMGI' A
#
# COMPACT_ATOMS: atom_id res chain seq x y z
N MET A 1 8.79 13.38 -4.97
CA MET A 1 8.36 14.39 -4.00
C MET A 1 7.31 13.73 -3.13
N VAL A 2 7.51 13.71 -1.81
CA VAL A 2 6.54 13.17 -0.86
C VAL A 2 5.33 14.11 -0.74
N THR A 3 4.21 13.60 -0.22
CA THR A 3 3.01 14.40 0.05
C THR A 3 2.79 14.52 1.57
N PRO A 4 1.90 15.41 2.06
CA PRO A 4 1.62 15.53 3.49
C PRO A 4 1.09 14.25 4.16
N HIS A 5 0.53 13.31 3.38
CA HIS A 5 -0.16 12.12 3.89
C HIS A 5 0.47 10.80 3.41
N ILE A 6 1.46 10.87 2.53
CA ILE A 6 2.10 9.70 1.90
C ILE A 6 3.60 10.00 1.78
N ASN A 7 4.44 9.31 2.57
CA ASN A 7 5.90 9.45 2.59
C ASN A 7 6.63 8.50 1.62
N ALA A 8 5.93 8.03 0.59
CA ALA A 8 6.48 7.12 -0.41
C ALA A 8 7.45 7.82 -1.37
N GLU A 9 8.50 7.09 -1.76
CA GLU A 9 9.42 7.50 -2.81
C GLU A 9 8.72 7.59 -4.17
N ASN A 10 9.31 8.34 -5.11
CA ASN A 10 8.83 8.36 -6.50
C ASN A 10 8.82 6.94 -7.06
N ASN A 11 7.75 6.60 -7.81
CA ASN A 11 7.54 5.29 -8.41
C ASN A 11 7.46 4.12 -7.41
N ALA A 12 7.26 4.36 -6.11
CA ALA A 12 7.12 3.30 -5.11
C ALA A 12 5.79 2.51 -5.26
N PHE A 13 4.74 3.15 -5.75
CA PHE A 13 3.47 2.52 -6.08
C PHE A 13 3.49 1.87 -7.47
N ALA A 14 2.71 0.79 -7.62
CA ALA A 14 2.36 0.21 -8.90
C ALA A 14 1.27 1.04 -9.60
N GLU A 15 1.05 0.78 -10.88
CA GLU A 15 -0.07 1.37 -11.63
C GLU A 15 -1.43 0.91 -11.09
N THR A 16 -1.52 -0.34 -10.64
CA THR A 16 -2.73 -0.94 -10.08
C THR A 16 -2.66 -1.02 -8.56
N ILE A 17 -3.71 -0.53 -7.87
CA ILE A 17 -3.78 -0.48 -6.41
C ILE A 17 -5.12 -1.00 -5.87
N LEU A 18 -5.07 -1.73 -4.76
CA LEU A 18 -6.23 -2.10 -3.93
C LEU A 18 -6.35 -1.13 -2.75
N LEU A 19 -7.57 -0.67 -2.46
CA LEU A 19 -7.82 0.41 -1.49
C LEU A 19 -8.81 -0.01 -0.39
N PRO A 20 -8.45 -0.93 0.53
CA PRO A 20 -9.25 -1.15 1.72
C PRO A 20 -9.25 0.10 2.63
N GLY A 21 -10.32 0.33 3.39
CA GLY A 21 -10.34 1.41 4.39
C GLY A 21 -9.36 1.20 5.54
N ASP A 22 -9.34 -0.01 6.09
CA ASP A 22 -8.50 -0.39 7.23
C ASP A 22 -7.03 -0.65 6.81
N PRO A 23 -6.05 0.08 7.37
CA PRO A 23 -4.64 -0.15 7.08
C PRO A 23 -4.12 -1.52 7.55
N LEU A 24 -4.71 -2.12 8.58
CA LEU A 24 -4.34 -3.48 9.02
C LEU A 24 -4.85 -4.53 8.02
N ARG A 25 -5.96 -4.26 7.34
CA ARG A 25 -6.40 -5.08 6.20
C ARG A 25 -5.45 -4.94 5.01
N ALA A 26 -4.95 -3.73 4.73
CA ALA A 26 -3.93 -3.54 3.69
C ALA A 26 -2.67 -4.37 4.00
N LYS A 27 -2.21 -4.33 5.25
CA LYS A 27 -1.09 -5.16 5.73
C LYS A 27 -1.37 -6.65 5.59
N PHE A 28 -2.54 -7.12 6.05
CA PHE A 28 -2.92 -8.53 5.91
C PHE A 28 -2.90 -8.99 4.44
N ILE A 29 -3.43 -8.18 3.51
CA ILE A 29 -3.41 -8.49 2.08
C ILE A 29 -1.97 -8.59 1.57
N ALA A 30 -1.14 -7.61 1.91
CA ALA A 30 0.25 -7.56 1.47
C ALA A 30 1.07 -8.75 1.99
N ASP A 31 0.91 -9.11 3.27
CA ASP A 31 1.64 -10.21 3.90
C ASP A 31 1.17 -11.60 3.41
N THR A 32 -0.12 -11.72 3.05
CA THR A 32 -0.72 -13.01 2.68
C THR A 32 -0.58 -13.33 1.19
N PHE A 33 -0.74 -12.34 0.31
CA PHE A 33 -0.88 -12.57 -1.12
C PHE A 33 0.32 -12.09 -1.95
N PHE A 34 1.07 -11.09 -1.49
CA PHE A 34 2.15 -10.53 -2.30
C PHE A 34 3.47 -11.25 -2.04
N GLN A 35 4.28 -11.34 -3.09
CA GLN A 35 5.70 -11.66 -3.03
C GLN A 35 6.52 -10.38 -3.10
N LYS A 36 7.76 -10.39 -2.59
CA LYS A 36 8.68 -9.23 -2.59
C LYS A 36 8.02 -7.95 -2.05
N THR A 37 7.17 -8.11 -1.02
CA THR A 37 6.41 -7.02 -0.43
C THR A 37 7.33 -5.99 0.23
N LYS A 38 7.09 -4.71 -0.06
CA LYS A 38 7.74 -3.56 0.58
C LYS A 38 6.67 -2.61 1.10
N GLU A 39 6.79 -2.20 2.37
CA GLU A 39 6.04 -1.05 2.89
C GLU A 39 6.59 0.23 2.26
N VAL A 40 5.70 1.02 1.66
CA VAL A 40 6.08 2.24 0.93
C VAL A 40 5.59 3.50 1.62
N THR A 41 4.62 3.42 2.53
CA THR A 41 4.15 4.56 3.31
C THR A 41 3.54 4.13 4.64
N ASN A 42 3.64 4.98 5.66
CA ASN A 42 3.08 4.75 6.99
C ASN A 42 2.67 6.02 7.76
N VAL A 43 2.62 7.18 7.09
CA VAL A 43 2.17 8.44 7.70
C VAL A 43 0.77 8.25 8.33
N ARG A 44 0.58 8.71 9.58
CA ARG A 44 -0.68 8.59 10.34
C ARG A 44 -1.19 7.16 10.54
N ASN A 45 -0.31 6.15 10.49
CA ASN A 45 -0.67 4.73 10.47
C ASN A 45 -1.53 4.31 9.27
N ILE A 46 -1.59 5.13 8.21
CA ILE A 46 -2.16 4.73 6.93
C ILE A 46 -1.08 3.98 6.16
N LEU A 47 -1.11 2.65 6.30
CA LEU A 47 -0.12 1.75 5.72
C LEU A 47 -0.37 1.55 4.22
N GLY A 48 0.70 1.55 3.44
CA GLY A 48 0.69 1.20 2.02
C GLY A 48 1.87 0.31 1.66
N PHE A 49 1.61 -0.65 0.77
CA PHE A 49 2.56 -1.69 0.36
C PHE A 49 2.55 -1.84 -1.15
N THR A 50 3.69 -2.26 -1.69
CA THR A 50 3.83 -2.70 -3.09
C THR A 50 4.56 -4.02 -3.12
N GLY A 51 4.09 -4.95 -3.93
CA GLY A 51 4.72 -6.25 -4.15
C GLY A 51 4.34 -6.84 -5.50
N GLU A 52 4.53 -8.15 -5.63
CA GLU A 52 4.19 -8.92 -6.83
C GLU A 52 3.08 -9.93 -6.52
N TYR A 53 2.00 -9.94 -7.30
CA TYR A 53 0.98 -10.97 -7.28
C TYR A 53 0.90 -11.64 -8.65
N LYS A 54 1.18 -12.95 -8.71
CA LYS A 54 1.20 -13.72 -9.97
C LYS A 54 2.07 -13.07 -11.07
N GLY A 55 3.25 -12.58 -10.69
CA GLY A 55 4.20 -11.92 -11.59
C GLY A 55 3.82 -10.49 -11.99
N LYS A 56 2.73 -9.93 -11.46
CA LYS A 56 2.33 -8.54 -11.70
C LYS A 56 2.64 -7.67 -10.50
N ARG A 57 3.21 -6.48 -10.74
CA ARG A 57 3.45 -5.48 -9.70
C ARG A 57 2.12 -4.85 -9.29
N ILE A 58 1.73 -4.97 -8.02
CA ILE A 58 0.47 -4.47 -7.48
C ILE A 58 0.73 -3.77 -6.14
N SER A 59 -0.05 -2.74 -5.85
CA SER A 59 -0.04 -2.05 -4.55
C SER A 59 -1.32 -2.30 -3.75
N VAL A 60 -1.23 -2.12 -2.43
CA VAL A 60 -2.39 -2.07 -1.53
C VAL A 60 -2.17 -0.99 -0.48
N MET A 61 -3.18 -0.17 -0.18
CA MET A 61 -3.06 0.93 0.79
C MET A 61 -4.37 1.20 1.53
N GLY A 62 -4.27 1.51 2.82
CA GLY A 62 -5.40 1.98 3.62
C GLY A 62 -5.94 3.34 3.13
N THR A 63 -7.25 3.55 3.12
CA THR A 63 -7.85 4.86 2.80
C THR A 63 -8.42 5.59 4.03
N GLY A 64 -8.52 4.92 5.17
CA GLY A 64 -9.26 5.41 6.32
C GLY A 64 -10.77 5.20 6.15
N MET A 65 -11.56 5.97 6.89
CA MET A 65 -13.03 5.91 6.87
C MET A 65 -13.57 7.27 6.40
N GLY A 66 -14.52 7.24 5.47
CA GLY A 66 -15.34 8.42 5.14
C GLY A 66 -16.58 8.44 6.04
N ILE A 67 -16.98 9.64 6.47
CA ILE A 67 -18.25 9.92 7.17
C ILE A 67 -19.16 10.68 6.22
#